data_AF-A0A9Q1KGK6-F1
#
_entry.id   AF-A0A9Q1KGK6-F1
#
_cell.length_a   1.000
_cell.length_b   1.000
_cell.length_c   1.000
_cell.angle_alpha   90.00
_cell.angle_beta   90.00
_cell.angle_gamma   90.00
#
_symmetry.space_group_name_H-M   'P 1'
#
loop_
_entity.id
_entity.type
_entity.pdbx_description
1 polymer ?
#
loop_
_entity_poly.entity_id
_entity_poly.type
_entity_poly.pdbx_seq_one_letter_code
_entity_poly.pdbx_strand_id
1 'polypeptide(L)'
;MVGPPRPQFVLFGSSIIQFSFSNDGWGAMLADIYARKVFLPPFDLIVALDMQLLELKNILAVLPSNIRLSSDLQADIFVRGYACWNSRRALEVLDKVFPKNAPTQPALAIVYLGGNDSMGPHPSGLGPHVPLPEYVDNMRKVATHLKVLFYWPL
;
A
#
# COMPACT_ATOMS: atom_id res chain seq x y z
N MET A 1 -0.99 12.99 14.96
CA MET A 1 0.49 12.91 14.97
C MET A 1 1.04 14.30 15.21
N VAL A 2 2.11 14.43 15.99
CA VAL A 2 2.78 15.70 16.28
C VAL A 2 3.97 15.81 15.32
N GLY A 3 3.87 16.65 14.30
CA GLY A 3 4.91 16.81 13.26
C GLY A 3 4.31 17.29 11.92
N PRO A 4 5.16 17.69 10.95
CA PRO A 4 4.71 18.02 9.60
C PRO A 4 3.94 16.85 8.97
N PRO A 5 2.91 17.10 8.16
CA PRO A 5 2.16 16.05 7.49
C PRO A 5 3.10 15.24 6.57
N ARG A 6 3.12 13.92 6.76
CA ARG A 6 3.88 12.99 5.94
C ARG A 6 2.97 12.35 4.87
N PRO A 7 3.50 12.05 3.68
CA PRO A 7 2.83 11.17 2.73
C PRO A 7 2.34 9.89 3.39
N GLN A 8 1.15 9.42 3.03
CA GLN A 8 0.57 8.18 3.57
C GLN A 8 0.64 7.08 2.51
N PHE A 9 1.21 5.94 2.88
CA PHE A 9 1.18 4.71 2.08
C PHE A 9 0.18 3.75 2.71
N VAL A 10 -0.77 3.24 1.92
CA VAL A 10 -1.81 2.33 2.42
C VAL A 10 -1.61 0.96 1.78
N LEU A 11 -1.41 -0.06 2.62
CA LEU A 11 -1.38 -1.47 2.22
C LEU A 11 -2.77 -2.05 2.43
N PHE A 12 -3.44 -2.50 1.36
CA PHE A 12 -4.83 -2.97 1.41
C PHE A 12 -4.97 -4.36 0.81
N GLY A 13 -5.66 -5.28 1.50
CA GLY A 13 -5.94 -6.59 0.92
C GLY A 13 -6.19 -7.71 1.93
N SER A 14 -5.69 -8.89 1.59
CA SER A 14 -5.96 -10.14 2.31
C SER A 14 -4.99 -10.42 3.47
N SER A 15 -4.89 -11.68 3.90
CA SER A 15 -3.93 -12.14 4.92
C SER A 15 -2.48 -11.80 4.58
N ILE A 16 -2.10 -11.75 3.29
CA ILE A 16 -0.73 -11.38 2.87
C ILE A 16 -0.39 -9.94 3.30
N ILE A 17 -1.37 -9.04 3.26
CA ILE A 17 -1.21 -7.66 3.76
C ILE A 17 -1.30 -7.66 5.28
N GLN A 18 -2.19 -8.44 5.88
CA GLN A 18 -2.32 -8.52 7.34
C GLN A 18 -1.01 -8.94 8.01
N PHE A 19 -0.37 -9.99 7.48
CA PHE A 19 0.88 -10.53 7.98
C PHE A 19 2.12 -9.81 7.44
N SER A 20 1.95 -8.75 6.64
CA SER A 20 3.08 -7.95 6.16
C SER A 20 3.85 -7.26 7.29
N PHE A 21 3.23 -7.09 8.46
CA PHE A 21 3.83 -6.52 9.67
C PHE A 21 4.23 -7.56 10.71
N SER A 22 4.15 -8.86 10.38
CA SER A 22 4.79 -9.91 11.19
C SER A 22 6.30 -9.71 11.23
N ASN A 23 6.99 -10.43 12.12
CA ASN A 23 8.45 -10.42 12.20
C ASN A 23 9.06 -10.65 10.81
N ASP A 24 9.99 -9.78 10.42
CA ASP A 24 10.66 -9.76 9.10
C ASP A 24 9.72 -9.63 7.90
N GLY A 25 8.49 -9.16 8.12
CA GLY A 25 7.51 -8.92 7.07
C GLY A 25 7.86 -7.71 6.20
N TRP A 26 7.51 -7.79 4.92
CA TRP A 26 7.80 -6.74 3.94
C TRP A 26 7.15 -5.38 4.26
N GLY A 27 6.00 -5.38 4.94
CA GLY A 27 5.34 -4.16 5.41
C GLY A 27 6.09 -3.50 6.57
N ALA A 28 6.64 -4.31 7.49
CA ALA A 28 7.53 -3.82 8.54
C ALA A 28 8.83 -3.25 7.93
N MET A 29 9.36 -3.86 6.88
CA MET A 29 10.52 -3.34 6.15
C MET A 29 10.22 -2.02 5.42
N LEU A 30 9.04 -1.85 4.82
CA LEU A 30 8.62 -0.54 4.30
C LEU A 30 8.55 0.52 5.40
N ALA A 31 8.04 0.16 6.58
CA ALA A 31 8.00 1.09 7.72
C ALA A 31 9.41 1.44 8.22
N ASP A 32 10.35 0.49 8.20
CA ASP A 32 11.75 0.78 8.50
C ASP A 32 12.34 1.82 7.53
N ILE A 33 12.12 1.61 6.23
CA ILE A 33 12.71 2.45 5.19
C ILE A 33 12.09 3.86 5.16
N TYR A 34 10.79 3.99 5.38
CA TYR A 34 10.05 5.25 5.16
C TYR A 34 9.49 5.89 6.42
N ALA A 35 9.05 5.12 7.42
CA ALA A 35 8.38 5.68 8.60
C ALA A 35 9.37 6.04 9.73
N ARG A 36 10.49 5.32 9.82
CA ARG A 36 11.51 5.51 10.88
C ARG A 36 12.55 6.60 10.56
N LYS A 37 12.51 7.20 9.38
CA LYS A 37 13.39 8.32 9.03
C LYS A 37 12.90 9.62 9.67
N VAL A 38 13.83 10.38 10.23
CA VAL A 38 13.61 11.75 10.68
C VAL A 38 14.10 12.69 9.59
N PHE A 39 13.35 13.75 9.30
CA PHE A 39 13.84 14.83 8.46
C PHE A 39 15.00 15.50 9.19
N LEU A 40 16.22 15.19 8.80
CA LEU A 40 17.38 15.96 9.22
C LEU A 40 17.47 17.17 8.29
N PRO A 41 17.40 18.41 8.81
CA PRO A 41 17.68 19.58 8.00
C PRO A 41 19.09 19.47 7.41
N PRO A 42 19.38 20.13 6.28
CA PRO A 42 20.58 19.92 5.46
C PRO A 42 21.94 20.17 6.15
N PHE A 43 21.98 20.51 7.44
CA PHE A 43 23.21 20.75 8.20
C PHE A 43 23.92 19.47 8.68
N ASP A 44 23.28 18.29 8.67
CA ASP A 44 23.86 17.04 9.19
C ASP A 44 24.42 16.07 8.12
N LEU A 45 24.51 16.51 6.86
CA LEU A 45 24.80 15.64 5.70
C LEU A 45 26.26 15.11 5.63
N ILE A 46 27.17 15.56 6.49
CA ILE A 46 28.61 15.25 6.39
C ILE A 46 28.99 13.91 7.04
N VAL A 47 28.16 13.34 7.94
CA VAL A 47 28.54 12.11 8.69
C VAL A 47 27.87 10.83 8.17
N ALA A 48 26.72 10.93 7.49
CA ALA A 48 25.92 9.75 7.11
C ALA A 48 26.30 9.09 5.76
N LEU A 49 27.20 9.70 4.98
CA LEU A 49 27.49 9.29 3.60
C LEU A 49 28.32 8.00 3.44
N ASP A 50 28.82 7.40 4.54
CA ASP A 50 29.83 6.32 4.43
C ASP A 50 29.29 4.88 4.61
N MET A 51 27.98 4.66 4.80
CA MET A 51 27.50 3.33 5.27
C MET A 51 26.33 2.64 4.54
N GLN A 52 25.80 3.12 3.41
CA GLN A 52 24.60 2.49 2.81
C GLN A 52 24.59 2.25 1.29
N LEU A 53 25.74 2.33 0.60
CA LEU A 53 25.77 2.25 -0.87
C LEU A 53 25.89 0.83 -1.50
N LEU A 54 25.54 -0.27 -0.81
CA LEU A 54 25.75 -1.62 -1.39
C LEU A 54 24.53 -2.54 -1.64
N GLU A 55 23.32 -2.29 -1.16
CA GLU A 55 22.30 -3.38 -1.11
C GLU A 55 20.99 -3.18 -1.91
N LEU A 56 20.81 -2.12 -2.70
CA LEU A 56 19.50 -1.84 -3.35
C LEU A 56 19.57 -1.66 -4.86
N LYS A 57 19.81 -2.74 -5.61
CA LYS A 57 19.73 -2.74 -7.10
C LYS A 57 18.54 -3.52 -7.71
N ASN A 58 17.70 -4.22 -6.94
CA ASN A 58 16.79 -5.22 -7.53
C ASN A 58 15.27 -5.01 -7.38
N ILE A 59 14.76 -3.81 -7.14
CA ILE A 59 13.30 -3.57 -7.17
C ILE A 59 12.98 -2.41 -8.12
N LEU A 60 12.61 -2.75 -9.36
CA LEU A 60 12.11 -1.80 -10.35
C LEU A 60 10.59 -1.63 -10.14
N ALA A 61 10.19 -0.60 -9.39
CA ALA A 61 8.80 -0.14 -9.34
C ALA A 61 8.59 0.92 -10.44
N VAL A 62 7.60 0.72 -11.31
CA VAL A 62 7.18 1.74 -12.29
C VAL A 62 6.41 2.82 -11.52
N LEU A 63 7.07 3.96 -11.29
CA LEU A 63 6.47 5.15 -10.69
C LEU A 63 6.15 6.21 -11.76
N PRO A 64 5.18 7.10 -11.51
CA PRO A 64 5.00 8.31 -12.31
C PRO A 64 6.32 9.11 -12.35
N SER A 65 6.62 9.76 -13.48
CA SER A 65 7.92 10.40 -13.81
C SER A 65 8.38 11.51 -12.84
N ASN A 66 7.55 11.88 -11.88
CA ASN A 66 7.72 12.92 -10.89
C ASN A 66 8.05 12.40 -9.48
N ILE A 67 8.18 11.08 -9.26
CA ILE A 67 8.58 10.51 -7.97
C ILE A 67 9.98 9.90 -8.10
N ARG A 68 11.00 10.60 -7.59
CA ARG A 68 12.29 9.99 -7.26
C ARG A 68 12.19 9.46 -5.83
N LEU A 69 12.32 8.15 -5.63
CA LEU A 69 12.49 7.59 -4.29
C LEU A 69 13.87 8.02 -3.78
N SER A 70 13.96 9.17 -3.10
CA SER A 70 15.19 9.56 -2.41
C SER A 70 15.32 8.79 -1.10
N SER A 71 16.55 8.60 -0.65
CA SER A 71 16.87 8.10 0.70
C SER A 71 16.22 8.92 1.81
N ASP A 72 15.73 10.13 1.51
CA ASP A 72 15.20 11.09 2.48
C ASP A 72 13.68 11.08 2.52
N LEU A 73 13.03 10.29 1.64
CA LEU A 73 11.58 10.17 1.58
C LEU A 73 11.06 9.55 2.88
N GLN A 74 10.15 10.28 3.53
CA GLN A 74 9.43 9.84 4.71
C GLN A 74 7.97 9.59 4.37
N ALA A 75 7.39 8.52 4.90
CA ALA A 75 5.97 8.21 4.75
C ALA A 75 5.43 7.39 5.93
N ASP A 76 4.16 7.61 6.24
CA ASP A 76 3.42 6.79 7.21
C ASP A 76 2.83 5.56 6.51
N ILE A 77 3.04 4.38 7.08
CA ILE A 77 2.54 3.11 6.53
C ILE A 77 1.28 2.67 7.27
N PHE A 78 0.16 2.56 6.56
CA PHE A 78 -1.11 2.08 7.09
C PHE A 78 -1.45 0.69 6.56
N VAL A 79 -1.65 -0.26 7.46
CA VAL A 79 -2.06 -1.63 7.10
C VAL A 79 -3.58 -1.77 7.19
N ARG A 80 -4.18 -2.31 6.14
CA ARG A 80 -5.60 -2.63 5.99
C ARG A 80 -5.75 -4.01 5.35
N GLY A 81 -5.06 -4.98 5.93
CA GLY A 81 -5.11 -6.38 5.52
C GLY A 81 -6.05 -7.18 6.41
N TYR A 82 -6.86 -8.03 5.80
CA TYR A 82 -7.86 -8.83 6.50
C TYR A 82 -7.83 -10.28 6.01
N ALA A 83 -7.61 -11.23 6.92
CA ALA A 83 -7.58 -12.64 6.61
C ALA A 83 -8.87 -13.10 5.92
N CYS A 84 -8.72 -14.03 4.98
CA CYS A 84 -9.81 -14.63 4.21
C CYS A 84 -10.61 -13.66 3.33
N TRP A 85 -10.20 -12.39 3.18
CA TRP A 85 -10.90 -11.46 2.30
C TRP A 85 -10.61 -11.72 0.83
N ASN A 86 -11.68 -11.76 0.04
CA ASN A 86 -11.67 -11.75 -1.41
C ASN A 86 -11.98 -10.35 -1.96
N SER A 87 -12.00 -10.20 -3.28
CA SER A 87 -12.29 -8.93 -3.93
C SER A 87 -13.69 -8.38 -3.64
N ARG A 88 -14.70 -9.24 -3.40
CA ARG A 88 -16.06 -8.79 -3.02
C ARG A 88 -16.05 -8.04 -1.69
N ARG A 89 -15.46 -8.66 -0.66
CA ARG A 89 -15.36 -8.04 0.68
C ARG A 89 -14.54 -6.76 0.66
N ALA A 90 -13.48 -6.74 -0.15
CA ALA A 90 -12.66 -5.54 -0.32
C ALA A 90 -13.48 -4.35 -0.87
N LEU A 91 -14.37 -4.59 -1.84
CA LEU A 91 -15.23 -3.54 -2.39
C LEU A 91 -16.19 -2.95 -1.35
N GLU A 92 -16.75 -3.78 -0.47
CA GLU A 92 -17.73 -3.34 0.55
C GLU A 92 -17.19 -2.26 1.49
N VAL A 93 -15.86 -2.18 1.66
CA VAL A 93 -15.21 -1.21 2.56
C VAL A 93 -14.36 -0.20 1.82
N LEU A 94 -14.35 -0.20 0.49
CA LEU A 94 -13.41 0.60 -0.28
C LEU A 94 -13.51 2.10 0.03
N ASP A 95 -14.73 2.64 0.12
CA ASP A 95 -14.97 4.03 0.53
C ASP A 95 -14.62 4.31 2.01
N LYS A 96 -14.65 3.29 2.87
CA LYS A 96 -14.27 3.44 4.28
C LYS A 96 -12.76 3.46 4.46
N VAL A 97 -12.04 2.67 3.66
CA VAL A 97 -10.58 2.61 3.68
C VAL A 97 -9.98 3.80 2.92
N PHE A 98 -10.61 4.19 1.82
CA PHE A 98 -10.17 5.27 0.94
C PHE A 98 -11.29 6.30 0.71
N PRO A 99 -11.65 7.11 1.73
CA PRO A 99 -12.69 8.10 1.59
C PRO A 99 -12.26 9.22 0.62
N LYS A 100 -13.11 9.52 -0.37
CA LYS A 100 -12.83 10.55 -1.40
C LYS A 100 -12.69 11.96 -0.82
N ASN A 101 -13.33 12.22 0.31
CA ASN A 101 -13.30 13.48 1.04
C ASN A 101 -12.32 13.48 2.22
N ALA A 102 -11.39 12.53 2.28
CA ALA A 102 -10.35 12.53 3.29
C ALA A 102 -9.51 13.82 3.21
N PRO A 103 -9.12 14.43 4.35
CA PRO A 103 -8.27 15.62 4.36
C PRO A 103 -6.87 15.35 3.77
N THR A 104 -6.47 14.09 3.68
CA THR A 104 -5.22 13.66 3.07
C THR A 104 -5.49 12.38 2.30
N GLN A 105 -5.19 12.38 1.00
CA GLN A 105 -5.23 11.19 0.17
C GLN A 105 -3.91 10.43 0.29
N PRO A 106 -3.91 9.09 0.14
CA PRO A 106 -2.66 8.34 0.11
C PRO A 106 -1.78 8.82 -1.05
N ALA A 107 -0.47 8.80 -0.85
CA ALA A 107 0.51 9.02 -1.91
C ALA A 107 0.84 7.71 -2.66
N LEU A 108 0.59 6.57 -2.01
CA LEU A 108 0.73 5.23 -2.58
C LEU A 108 -0.32 4.30 -1.97
N ALA A 109 -0.94 3.47 -2.81
CA ALA A 109 -1.77 2.36 -2.37
C ALA A 109 -1.22 1.06 -2.98
N ILE A 110 -0.93 0.07 -2.13
CA ILE A 110 -0.56 -1.28 -2.55
C ILE A 110 -1.74 -2.19 -2.29
N VAL A 111 -2.33 -2.74 -3.35
CA VAL A 111 -3.50 -3.62 -3.25
C VAL A 111 -3.10 -5.06 -3.55
N TYR A 112 -3.38 -5.98 -2.63
CA TYR A 112 -3.07 -7.41 -2.78
C TYR A 112 -4.29 -8.30 -2.50
N LEU A 113 -4.99 -8.68 -3.57
CA LEU A 113 -6.21 -9.50 -3.58
C LEU A 113 -6.09 -10.59 -4.66
N GLY A 114 -7.04 -11.54 -4.70
CA GLY A 114 -7.09 -12.57 -5.74
C GLY A 114 -6.77 -13.99 -5.28
N GLY A 115 -5.90 -14.17 -4.28
CA GLY A 115 -5.56 -15.52 -3.79
C GLY A 115 -6.75 -16.26 -3.17
N ASN A 116 -7.62 -15.54 -2.46
CA ASN A 116 -8.85 -16.09 -1.88
C ASN A 116 -9.94 -16.28 -2.95
N ASP A 117 -10.00 -15.37 -3.92
CA ASP A 117 -10.90 -15.41 -5.06
C ASP A 117 -10.67 -16.66 -5.93
N SER A 118 -9.41 -17.05 -6.13
CA SER A 118 -9.01 -18.22 -6.93
C SER A 118 -9.20 -19.56 -6.23
N MET A 119 -9.66 -19.57 -4.97
CA MET A 119 -10.03 -20.82 -4.30
C MET A 119 -11.19 -21.49 -5.04
N GLY A 120 -11.26 -22.83 -4.99
CA GLY A 120 -12.39 -23.56 -5.57
C GLY A 120 -13.72 -23.15 -4.92
N PRO A 121 -14.83 -23.14 -5.67
CA PRO A 121 -16.14 -22.90 -5.10
C PRO A 121 -16.44 -23.94 -4.02
N HIS A 122 -16.82 -23.49 -2.83
CA HIS A 122 -17.22 -24.37 -1.76
C HIS A 122 -18.68 -24.82 -1.99
N PRO A 123 -19.05 -26.10 -1.76
CA PRO A 123 -20.42 -26.59 -2.00
C PRO A 123 -21.52 -25.82 -1.26
N SER A 124 -21.22 -25.23 -0.11
CA SER A 124 -22.18 -24.39 0.63
C SER A 124 -22.41 -23.00 0.03
N GLY A 125 -21.62 -22.60 -0.98
CA GLY A 125 -21.60 -21.23 -1.50
C GLY A 125 -20.94 -20.20 -0.58
N LEU A 126 -20.53 -20.59 0.64
CA LEU A 126 -19.92 -19.68 1.64
C LEU A 126 -18.39 -19.58 1.52
N GLY A 127 -17.80 -20.18 0.50
CA GLY A 127 -16.36 -20.12 0.27
C GLY A 127 -15.88 -18.73 -0.19
N PRO A 128 -14.57 -18.47 -0.13
CA PRO A 128 -14.01 -17.19 -0.55
C PRO A 128 -13.98 -17.02 -2.08
N HIS A 129 -14.32 -18.06 -2.84
CA HIS A 129 -14.28 -18.07 -4.30
C HIS A 129 -15.00 -16.88 -4.94
N VAL A 130 -14.35 -16.25 -5.90
CA VAL A 130 -14.94 -15.25 -6.80
C VAL A 130 -14.65 -15.67 -8.24
N PRO A 131 -15.66 -15.83 -9.11
CA PRO A 131 -15.44 -16.15 -10.52
C PRO A 131 -14.55 -15.11 -11.19
N LEU A 132 -13.68 -15.57 -12.11
CA LEU A 132 -12.70 -14.71 -12.77
C LEU A 132 -13.30 -13.43 -13.41
N PRO A 133 -14.45 -13.48 -14.13
CA PRO A 133 -15.05 -12.27 -14.68
C PRO A 133 -15.41 -11.25 -13.60
N GLU A 134 -15.97 -11.73 -12.48
CA GLU A 134 -16.33 -10.88 -11.35
C GLU A 134 -15.09 -10.31 -10.65
N TYR A 135 -14.05 -11.12 -10.45
CA TYR A 135 -12.77 -10.65 -9.90
C TYR A 135 -12.18 -9.53 -10.76
N VAL A 136 -12.16 -9.67 -12.08
CA VAL A 136 -11.67 -8.65 -13.01
C VAL A 136 -12.47 -7.35 -12.86
N ASP A 137 -13.81 -7.46 -12.82
CA ASP A 137 -14.66 -6.28 -12.63
C ASP A 137 -14.47 -5.64 -11.24
N ASN A 138 -14.26 -6.44 -10.20
CA ASN A 138 -14.00 -5.95 -8.86
C ASN A 138 -12.67 -5.19 -8.81
N MET A 139 -11.60 -5.73 -9.41
CA MET A 139 -10.31 -5.05 -9.48
C MET A 139 -10.37 -3.78 -10.34
N ARG A 140 -11.18 -3.76 -11.41
CA ARG A 140 -11.42 -2.54 -12.19
C ARG A 140 -12.08 -1.47 -11.33
N LYS A 141 -13.10 -1.81 -10.54
CA LYS A 141 -13.77 -0.87 -9.61
C LYS A 141 -12.79 -0.33 -8.56
N VAL A 142 -11.95 -1.18 -7.97
CA VAL A 142 -10.89 -0.76 -7.03
C VAL A 142 -9.93 0.23 -7.71
N ALA A 143 -9.41 -0.13 -8.89
CA ALA A 143 -8.47 0.72 -9.61
C ALA A 143 -9.10 2.07 -10.02
N THR A 144 -10.34 2.07 -10.49
CA THR A 144 -11.07 3.29 -10.84
C THR A 144 -11.27 4.20 -9.62
N HIS A 145 -11.67 3.63 -8.47
CA HIS A 145 -11.83 4.39 -7.24
C HIS A 145 -10.52 5.05 -6.81
N LEU A 146 -9.42 4.28 -6.78
CA LEU A 146 -8.11 4.79 -6.43
C LEU A 146 -7.60 5.85 -7.41
N LYS A 147 -7.82 5.66 -8.71
CA LYS A 147 -7.42 6.63 -9.75
C LYS A 147 -8.05 8.01 -9.51
N VAL A 148 -9.31 8.07 -9.08
CA VAL A 148 -9.98 9.34 -8.76
C VAL A 148 -9.28 10.09 -7.62
N LEU A 149 -8.64 9.37 -6.68
CA LEU A 149 -7.94 9.97 -5.55
C LEU A 149 -6.61 10.60 -5.95
N PHE A 150 -5.87 9.95 -6.87
CA PHE A 150 -4.54 10.39 -7.29
C PHE A 150 -4.54 11.45 -8.40
N TYR A 151 -5.65 11.59 -9.14
CA TYR A 151 -5.75 12.44 -10.32
C TYR A 151 -6.85 13.51 -10.22
N TRP A 152 -7.12 14.06 -9.03
CA TRP A 152 -7.95 15.27 -8.95
C TRP A 152 -7.37 16.36 -9.88
N PRO A 153 -8.20 17.07 -10.68
CA PRO A 153 -7.68 18.02 -11.65
C PRO A 153 -6.92 19.13 -10.92
N LEU A 154 -5.72 19.41 -11.42
CA LEU A 154 -4.96 20.62 -11.13
C LEU A 154 -5.80 21.86 -11.41
#